data_AF-A0A8D8UVL3-F1
#
_entry.id   AF-A0A8D8UVL3-F1
#
_cell.length_a   1.000
_cell.length_b   1.000
_cell.length_c   1.000
_cell.angle_alpha   90.00
_cell.angle_beta   90.00
_cell.angle_gamma   90.00
#
_symmetry.space_group_name_H-M   'P 1'
#
loop_
_entity.id
_entity.type
_entity.pdbx_description
1 polymer ?
#
loop_
_entity_poly.entity_id
_entity_poly.type
_entity_poly.pdbx_seq_one_letter_code
_entity_poly.pdbx_strand_id
1 'polypeptide(L)'
;MYIGIDRTMLSDRSIAHNSNKREKYAYIIDIAIPLTHNITKTEAEKVTKYEDLKEEIKRIWKLNKVDIVPNVISSEGGVISRSLAKHLKTVKIKTTYQREMQKAVLLQTTHLIRKFLN
;
A
#
# COMPACT_ATOMS: atom_id res chain seq x y z
N MET A 1 -21.13 10.32 6.29
CA MET A 1 -20.05 11.19 5.76
C MET A 1 -18.89 10.29 5.37
N TYR A 2 -18.79 9.89 4.10
CA TYR A 2 -17.70 9.04 3.61
C TYR A 2 -16.49 9.93 3.31
N ILE A 3 -15.46 9.89 4.15
CA ILE A 3 -14.16 10.49 3.84
C ILE A 3 -13.39 9.45 3.04
N GLY A 4 -13.74 9.33 1.76
CA GLY A 4 -13.01 8.50 0.81
C GLY A 4 -11.68 9.18 0.45
N ILE A 5 -10.59 8.73 1.06
CA ILE A 5 -9.25 8.95 0.51
C ILE A 5 -8.88 7.65 -0.21
N ASP A 6 -9.56 7.39 -1.33
CA ASP A 6 -9.09 6.44 -2.34
C ASP A 6 -8.23 7.25 -3.32
N ARG A 7 -6.97 7.50 -2.94
CA ARG A 7 -5.96 7.96 -3.89
C ARG A 7 -5.19 6.73 -4.35
N THR A 8 -5.65 6.11 -5.42
CA THR A 8 -4.86 5.14 -6.18
C THR A 8 -3.67 5.88 -6.80
N MET A 9 -2.50 5.82 -6.16
CA MET A 9 -1.28 6.38 -6.74
C MET A 9 -0.63 5.35 -7.67
N LEU A 10 -0.87 5.48 -8.97
CA LEU A 10 -0.07 4.81 -10.00
C LEU A 10 1.30 5.50 -10.06
N SER A 11 2.31 4.96 -9.38
CA SER A 11 3.68 5.49 -9.49
C SER A 11 4.36 4.92 -10.73
N ASP A 12 4.30 5.64 -11.84
CA ASP A 12 5.12 5.35 -13.02
C ASP A 12 6.49 6.02 -12.86
N ARG A 13 7.46 5.29 -12.28
CA ARG A 13 8.86 5.76 -12.30
C ARG A 13 9.49 5.38 -13.63
N SER A 14 9.36 6.24 -14.63
CA SER A 14 10.16 6.18 -15.86
C SER A 14 11.61 6.58 -15.57
N ILE A 15 12.47 5.64 -15.15
CA ILE A 15 13.91 5.88 -15.06
C ILE A 15 14.49 5.83 -16.48
N ALA A 16 14.62 6.96 -17.17
CA ALA A 16 15.54 7.10 -18.32
C ALA A 16 16.98 6.82 -17.84
N HIS A 17 17.95 6.26 -18.54
CA HIS A 17 18.20 5.72 -19.87
C HIS A 17 19.46 4.85 -19.63
N ASN A 18 19.38 3.53 -19.82
CA ASN A 18 20.57 2.69 -19.98
C ASN A 18 20.13 1.34 -20.54
N SER A 19 20.76 0.96 -21.63
CA SER A 19 20.45 -0.20 -22.46
C SER A 19 20.73 -1.51 -21.72
N ASN A 20 19.69 -2.07 -21.11
CA ASN A 20 19.62 -3.47 -20.74
C ASN A 20 18.14 -3.82 -20.73
N LYS A 21 17.74 -4.90 -21.41
CA LYS A 21 16.36 -5.38 -21.55
C LYS A 21 15.58 -5.15 -20.25
N ARG A 22 14.84 -4.05 -20.19
CA ARG A 22 14.17 -3.60 -18.97
C ARG A 22 13.01 -4.53 -18.74
N GLU A 23 13.27 -5.53 -17.91
CA GLU A 23 12.29 -6.17 -17.08
C GLU A 23 11.10 -5.23 -16.78
N LYS A 24 9.96 -5.48 -17.44
CA LYS A 24 8.76 -4.65 -17.36
C LYS A 24 7.91 -5.10 -16.18
N TYR A 25 8.09 -4.49 -15.01
CA TYR A 25 7.36 -4.81 -13.77
C TYR A 25 6.57 -3.59 -13.30
N ALA A 26 5.39 -3.80 -12.74
CA ALA A 26 4.61 -2.76 -12.06
C ALA A 26 4.09 -3.25 -10.70
N TYR A 27 3.66 -2.29 -9.87
CA TYR A 27 3.10 -2.55 -8.56
C TYR A 27 1.75 -1.85 -8.43
N ILE A 28 0.76 -2.55 -7.89
CA ILE A 28 -0.49 -1.96 -7.41
C ILE A 28 -0.36 -1.79 -5.90
N ILE A 29 -0.18 -0.54 -5.44
CA ILE A 29 0.03 -0.24 -4.03
C ILE A 29 -1.23 0.40 -3.48
N ASP A 30 -1.77 -0.19 -2.42
CA ASP A 30 -2.94 0.33 -1.71
C ASP A 30 -2.66 0.35 -0.20
N ILE A 31 -3.11 1.40 0.48
CA ILE A 31 -2.87 1.64 1.91
C ILE A 31 -4.22 1.58 2.65
N ALA A 32 -4.27 0.93 3.80
CA ALA A 32 -5.45 1.01 4.70
C ALA A 32 -5.08 1.16 6.16
N ILE A 33 -6.01 1.80 6.87
CA ILE A 33 -5.97 1.99 8.31
C ILE A 33 -7.21 1.37 8.98
N PRO A 34 -7.25 0.03 9.17
CA PRO A 34 -8.36 -0.63 9.87
C PRO A 34 -8.15 -0.63 11.40
N LEU A 35 -9.13 -1.17 12.13
CA LEU A 35 -8.92 -1.62 13.51
C LEU A 35 -8.03 -2.86 13.54
N THR A 36 -7.38 -3.12 14.68
CA THR A 36 -6.33 -4.15 14.81
C THR A 36 -6.84 -5.54 14.43
N HIS A 37 -8.04 -5.91 14.89
CA HIS A 37 -8.65 -7.20 14.62
C HIS A 37 -9.02 -7.40 13.13
N ASN A 38 -9.06 -6.32 12.34
CA ASN A 38 -9.42 -6.35 10.92
C ASN A 38 -8.22 -6.32 9.97
N ILE A 39 -6.98 -6.27 10.48
CA ILE A 39 -5.78 -6.17 9.63
C ILE A 39 -5.75 -7.29 8.58
N THR A 40 -5.84 -8.56 9.00
CA THR A 40 -5.71 -9.71 8.11
C THR A 40 -6.83 -9.78 7.07
N LYS A 41 -8.07 -9.48 7.50
CA LYS A 41 -9.23 -9.43 6.61
C LYS A 41 -9.06 -8.34 5.55
N THR A 42 -8.70 -7.13 5.97
CA THR A 42 -8.48 -5.98 5.07
C THR A 42 -7.37 -6.25 4.05
N GLU A 43 -6.30 -6.92 4.49
CA GLU A 43 -5.21 -7.30 3.61
C GLU A 43 -5.67 -8.28 2.52
N ALA A 44 -6.38 -9.34 2.89
CA ALA A 44 -6.91 -10.32 1.93
C ALA A 44 -7.93 -9.69 0.96
N GLU A 45 -8.84 -8.86 1.47
CA GLU A 45 -9.82 -8.14 0.66
C GLU A 45 -9.16 -7.26 -0.40
N LYS A 46 -8.07 -6.57 -0.07
CA LYS A 46 -7.32 -5.76 -1.06
C LYS A 46 -6.64 -6.61 -2.12
N VAL A 47 -6.04 -7.75 -1.76
CA VAL A 47 -5.46 -8.67 -2.75
C VAL A 47 -6.54 -9.13 -3.72
N THR A 48 -7.69 -9.60 -3.20
CA THR A 48 -8.80 -10.04 -4.04
C THR A 48 -9.38 -8.91 -4.90
N LYS A 49 -9.53 -7.69 -4.35
CA LYS A 49 -10.10 -6.53 -5.07
C LYS A 49 -9.30 -6.16 -6.32
N TYR A 50 -7.97 -6.29 -6.29
CA TYR A 50 -7.11 -5.85 -7.40
C TYR A 50 -6.60 -6.97 -8.30
N GLU A 51 -7.02 -8.23 -8.10
CA GLU A 51 -6.51 -9.36 -8.89
C GLU A 51 -6.89 -9.22 -10.38
N ASP A 52 -8.14 -8.82 -10.68
CA ASP A 52 -8.56 -8.59 -12.07
C ASP A 52 -7.81 -7.41 -12.70
N LEU A 53 -7.66 -6.30 -11.95
CA LEU A 53 -6.95 -5.11 -12.41
C LEU A 53 -5.46 -5.42 -12.69
N LYS A 54 -4.84 -6.26 -11.87
CA LYS A 54 -3.46 -6.72 -12.04
C LYS A 54 -3.28 -7.42 -13.39
N GLU A 55 -4.17 -8.35 -13.74
CA GLU A 55 -4.09 -9.05 -15.03
C GLU A 55 -4.39 -8.13 -16.21
N GLU A 56 -5.34 -7.20 -16.06
CA GLU A 56 -5.64 -6.22 -17.09
C GLU A 56 -4.45 -5.28 -17.36
N ILE A 57 -3.85 -4.70 -16.32
CA ILE A 57 -2.65 -3.84 -16.44
C ILE A 57 -1.49 -4.62 -17.08
N LYS A 58 -1.27 -5.86 -16.63
CA LYS A 58 -0.20 -6.72 -17.17
C LYS A 58 -0.38 -6.92 -18.68
N ARG A 59 -1.61 -7.16 -19.13
CA ARG A 59 -1.95 -7.35 -20.55
C ARG A 59 -1.82 -6.06 -21.36
N ILE A 60 -2.43 -4.97 -20.91
CA ILE A 60 -2.46 -3.69 -21.66
C ILE A 60 -1.04 -3.13 -21.82
N TRP A 61 -0.24 -3.14 -20.74
CA TRP A 61 1.11 -2.57 -20.75
C TRP A 61 2.20 -3.57 -21.18
N LYS A 62 1.80 -4.81 -21.51
CA LYS A 62 2.69 -5.91 -21.92
C LYS A 62 3.84 -6.09 -20.91
N LEU A 63 3.48 -6.17 -19.63
CA LEU A 63 4.41 -6.34 -18.51
C LEU A 63 4.70 -7.81 -18.27
N ASN A 64 5.88 -8.11 -17.73
CA ASN A 64 6.25 -9.46 -17.32
C ASN A 64 5.53 -9.86 -16.03
N LYS A 65 5.34 -8.91 -15.12
CA LYS A 65 4.71 -9.15 -13.81
C LYS A 65 4.11 -7.87 -13.24
N VAL A 66 3.01 -8.02 -12.52
CA VAL A 66 2.40 -6.99 -11.71
C VAL A 66 2.16 -7.57 -10.32
N ASP A 67 2.63 -6.90 -9.27
CA ASP A 67 2.45 -7.34 -7.89
C ASP A 67 1.48 -6.42 -7.14
N ILE A 68 0.55 -6.99 -6.37
CA ILE A 68 -0.33 -6.24 -5.46
C ILE A 68 0.37 -6.14 -4.11
N VAL A 69 0.46 -4.93 -3.57
CA VAL A 69 1.22 -4.60 -2.37
C VAL A 69 0.29 -3.87 -1.39
N PRO A 70 -0.53 -4.62 -0.61
CA PRO A 70 -1.40 -4.03 0.38
C PRO A 70 -0.59 -3.63 1.63
N ASN A 71 -0.57 -2.33 1.93
CA ASN A 71 0.08 -1.77 3.10
C ASN A 71 -0.98 -1.45 4.16
N VAL A 72 -1.13 -2.34 5.13
CA VAL A 72 -2.16 -2.23 6.18
C VAL A 72 -1.52 -1.93 7.54
N ILE A 73 -1.97 -0.87 8.19
CA ILE A 73 -1.48 -0.41 9.51
C ILE A 73 -2.69 -0.08 10.38
N SER A 74 -2.80 -0.67 11.57
CA SER A 74 -3.93 -0.39 12.47
C SER A 74 -3.94 1.05 12.98
N SER A 75 -5.14 1.63 13.13
CA SER A 75 -5.33 2.89 13.85
C SER A 75 -5.06 2.76 15.34
N GLU A 76 -5.25 1.56 15.91
CA GLU A 76 -5.08 1.29 17.34
C GLU A 76 -3.63 0.86 17.60
N GLY A 77 -2.88 1.67 18.35
CA GLY A 77 -1.51 1.34 18.75
C GLY A 77 -0.50 1.18 17.61
N GLY A 78 -0.91 1.41 16.35
CA GLY A 78 -0.03 1.32 15.18
C GLY A 78 0.38 -0.11 14.84
N VAL A 79 -0.41 -1.13 15.20
CA VAL A 79 -0.08 -2.54 14.89
C VAL A 79 0.05 -2.74 13.38
N ILE A 80 1.15 -3.36 12.95
CA ILE A 80 1.44 -3.60 11.52
C ILE A 80 1.22 -5.08 11.18
N SER A 81 0.73 -5.36 9.96
CA SER A 81 0.76 -6.73 9.41
C SER A 81 2.18 -7.29 9.29
N ARG A 82 2.35 -8.58 9.60
CA ARG A 82 3.64 -9.31 9.43
C ARG A 82 4.14 -9.26 7.98
N SER A 83 3.25 -9.11 7.01
CA SER A 83 3.58 -9.00 5.59
C SER A 83 4.16 -7.65 5.17
N LEU A 84 3.98 -6.57 5.95
CA LEU A 84 4.42 -5.23 5.54
C LEU A 84 5.94 -5.20 5.26
N ALA A 85 6.74 -5.90 6.07
CA ALA A 85 8.18 -5.98 5.85
C ALA A 85 8.53 -6.63 4.51
N LYS A 86 7.78 -7.67 4.12
CA LYS A 86 7.92 -8.33 2.82
C LYS A 86 7.50 -7.39 1.69
N HIS A 87 6.36 -6.71 1.84
CA HIS A 87 5.85 -5.73 0.87
C HIS A 87 6.82 -4.59 0.61
N LEU A 88 7.38 -3.98 1.65
CA LEU A 88 8.38 -2.91 1.50
C LEU A 88 9.65 -3.42 0.79
N LYS A 89 10.10 -4.64 1.09
CA LYS A 89 11.23 -5.25 0.37
C LYS A 89 10.91 -5.47 -1.11
N THR A 90 9.70 -5.93 -1.44
CA THR A 90 9.24 -6.11 -2.83
C THR A 90 9.34 -4.80 -3.63
N VAL A 91 8.91 -3.67 -3.05
CA VAL A 91 8.98 -2.36 -3.70
C VAL A 91 10.32 -1.63 -3.50
N LYS A 92 11.35 -2.32 -2.98
CA LYS A 92 12.69 -1.78 -2.71
C LYS A 92 12.70 -0.57 -1.77
N ILE A 93 11.74 -0.50 -0.85
CA ILE A 93 11.68 0.51 0.22
C ILE A 93 12.35 -0.06 1.48
N LYS A 94 13.15 0.78 2.16
CA LYS A 94 13.82 0.41 3.40
C LYS A 94 12.77 0.10 4.49
N THR A 95 12.94 -1.01 5.21
CA THR A 95 12.03 -1.38 6.32
C THR A 95 12.06 -0.38 7.47
N THR A 96 13.08 0.48 7.55
CA THR A 96 13.16 1.60 8.51
C THR A 96 11.97 2.56 8.41
N TYR A 97 11.31 2.66 7.25
CA TYR A 97 10.12 3.51 7.08
C TYR A 97 8.87 3.00 7.80
N GLN A 98 8.84 1.73 8.25
CA GLN A 98 7.71 1.18 9.00
C GLN A 98 7.35 2.02 10.22
N ARG A 99 8.36 2.44 10.98
CA ARG A 99 8.16 3.26 12.18
C ARG A 99 7.57 4.64 11.84
N GLU A 100 8.02 5.24 10.75
CA GLU A 100 7.52 6.55 10.33
C GLU A 100 6.08 6.45 9.79
N MET A 101 5.74 5.35 9.10
CA MET A 101 4.36 5.07 8.70
C MET A 101 3.44 4.89 9.92
N GLN A 102 3.86 4.12 10.94
CA GLN A 102 3.09 3.96 12.19
C GLN A 102 2.86 5.31 12.89
N LYS A 103 3.93 6.11 13.04
CA LYS A 103 3.83 7.44 13.65
C LYS A 103 2.84 8.31 12.90
N ALA A 104 2.89 8.33 11.57
CA ALA A 104 1.97 9.12 10.75
C ALA A 104 0.51 8.71 11.00
N VAL A 105 0.22 7.40 11.05
CA VAL A 105 -1.12 6.88 11.34
C VAL A 105 -1.60 7.29 12.72
N LEU A 106 -0.76 7.14 13.75
CA LEU A 106 -1.11 7.49 15.13
C LEU A 106 -1.33 9.00 15.33
N LEU A 107 -0.48 9.82 14.72
CA LEU A 107 -0.62 11.28 14.76
C LEU A 107 -1.93 11.72 14.09
N GLN A 108 -2.24 11.18 12.91
CA GLN A 108 -3.48 11.49 12.20
C GLN A 108 -4.72 11.00 12.96
N THR A 109 -4.68 9.79 13.53
CA THR A 109 -5.78 9.24 14.33
C THR A 109 -6.04 10.12 15.56
N THR A 110 -4.98 10.51 16.28
CA THR A 110 -5.08 11.41 17.44
C THR A 110 -5.61 12.79 17.05
N HIS A 111 -5.16 13.32 15.92
CA HIS A 111 -5.63 14.60 15.40
C HIS A 111 -7.13 14.57 15.07
N LEU A 112 -7.60 13.49 14.41
CA LEU A 112 -9.03 13.30 14.11
C LEU A 112 -9.87 13.20 15.38
N ILE A 113 -9.43 12.45 16.38
CA ILE A 113 -10.12 12.34 17.67
C ILE A 113 -10.20 13.71 18.36
N ARG A 114 -9.08 14.45 18.39
CA ARG A 114 -9.05 15.80 18.98
C ARG A 114 -10.02 16.74 18.27
N LYS A 115 -10.08 16.71 16.94
CA LYS A 115 -11.00 17.52 16.13
C LYS A 115 -12.46 17.14 16.30
N PHE A 116 -12.74 15.90 16.66
CA PHE A 116 -14.10 15.42 16.91
C PHE A 116 -14.59 15.76 18.31
N LEU A 117 -13.70 15.72 19.31
CA LEU A 117 -14.04 15.98 20.71
C LEU A 117 -14.02 17.47 21.10
N ASN A 118 -13.22 18.29 20.39
CA ASN A 118 -13.14 19.75 20.57
C ASN A 118 -13.93 20.48 19.48
#